data_AF-A0A9X0YKV3-F1
#
_entry.id   AF-A0A9X0YKV3-F1
#
_cell.length_a   1.000
_cell.length_b   1.000
_cell.length_c   1.000
_cell.angle_alpha   90.00
_cell.angle_beta   90.00
_cell.angle_gamma   90.00
#
_symmetry.space_group_name_H-M   'P 1'
#
loop_
_entity.id
_entity.type
_entity.pdbx_description
1 polymer ?
#
loop_
_entity_poly.entity_id
_entity_poly.type
_entity_poly.pdbx_seq_one_letter_code
_entity_poly.pdbx_strand_id
1 'polypeptide(L)'
;MLIGISPLISPELLKVLAEMGHGEEIVFADAHFPAYTYNTKVLRLDGVKIPDLLTGVLPLFMLDSYDPSPLMMMAAVEIPLMRMCKTNT
;
A
#
# COMPACT_ATOMS: atom_id res chain seq x y z
N MET A 1 -7.40 4.14 19.54
CA MET A 1 -7.24 5.53 19.07
C MET A 1 -6.25 6.23 19.99
N LEU A 2 -5.27 6.94 19.43
CA LEU A 2 -4.26 7.69 20.18
C LEU A 2 -4.34 9.17 19.79
N ILE A 3 -3.92 10.06 20.70
CA ILE A 3 -3.89 11.50 20.42
C ILE A 3 -2.77 11.77 19.40
N GLY A 4 -3.10 12.47 18.30
CA GLY A 4 -2.12 12.83 17.26
C GLY A 4 -1.83 11.74 16.22
N ILE A 5 -2.46 10.56 16.33
CA ILE A 5 -2.29 9.45 15.36
C ILE A 5 -3.65 9.14 14.73
N SER A 6 -3.67 8.94 13.40
CA SER A 6 -4.90 8.62 12.68
C SER A 6 -5.54 7.32 13.22
N PRO A 7 -6.86 7.30 13.47
CA PRO A 7 -7.56 6.12 13.97
C PRO A 7 -7.60 4.98 12.94
N LEU A 8 -7.29 5.26 11.67
CA LEU A 8 -7.20 4.27 10.60
C LEU A 8 -5.96 3.38 10.72
N ILE A 9 -4.96 3.79 11.50
CA ILE A 9 -3.74 3.02 11.73
C ILE A 9 -4.03 2.00 12.82
N SER A 10 -4.08 0.72 12.43
CA SER A 10 -4.24 -0.37 13.39
C SER A 10 -3.00 -0.47 14.30
N PRO A 11 -3.14 -1.00 15.53
CA PRO A 11 -2.00 -1.18 16.43
C PRO A 11 -0.87 -2.03 15.81
N GLU A 12 -1.24 -3.03 15.01
CA GLU A 12 -0.28 -3.88 14.30
C GLU A 12 0.44 -3.12 13.19
N LEU A 13 -0.25 -2.27 12.44
CA LEU A 13 0.37 -1.41 11.43
C LEU A 13 1.33 -0.42 12.08
N LEU A 14 0.93 0.19 13.20
CA LEU A 14 1.80 1.12 13.94
C LEU A 14 3.07 0.42 14.44
N LYS A 15 2.93 -0.83 14.93
CA LYS A 15 4.08 -1.65 15.31
C LYS A 15 5.00 -1.91 14.12
N VAL A 16 4.45 -2.29 12.96
CA VAL A 16 5.25 -2.51 11.74
C VAL A 16 6.01 -1.24 11.36
N LEU A 17 5.34 -0.09 11.28
CA LEU A 17 5.97 1.18 10.93
C LEU A 17 7.07 1.58 11.93
N ALA A 18 6.92 1.26 13.21
CA ALA A 18 7.92 1.54 14.24
C ALA A 18 9.11 0.55 14.24
N GLU A 19 8.89 -0.68 13.77
CA GLU A 19 9.95 -1.68 13.57
C GLU A 19 10.75 -1.43 12.29
N MET A 20 10.18 -0.68 11.33
CA MET A 20 10.80 -0.46 10.03
C MET A 20 12.11 0.33 10.10
N GLY A 21 13.13 -0.20 9.44
CA GLY A 21 14.45 0.44 9.30
C GLY A 21 14.61 1.26 8.01
N HIS A 22 15.78 1.88 7.86
CA HIS A 22 16.16 2.54 6.61
C HIS A 22 16.29 1.51 5.48
N GLY A 23 15.67 1.80 4.33
CA GLY A 23 15.64 0.90 3.17
C GLY A 23 14.63 -0.24 3.26
N GLU A 24 13.83 -0.32 4.33
CA GLU A 24 12.71 -1.26 4.36
C GLU A 24 11.48 -0.68 3.65
N GLU A 25 10.76 -1.56 2.95
CA GLU A 25 9.66 -1.18 2.08
C GLU A 25 8.32 -1.70 2.63
N ILE A 26 7.26 -0.93 2.39
CA ILE A 26 5.89 -1.30 2.72
C ILE A 26 4.99 -1.13 1.49
N VAL A 27 4.16 -2.13 1.21
CA VAL A 27 3.23 -2.10 0.08
C VAL A 27 1.81 -1.86 0.57
N PHE A 28 1.23 -0.73 0.17
CA PHE A 28 -0.20 -0.47 0.33
C PHE A 28 -0.95 -1.00 -0.90
N ALA A 29 -1.45 -2.23 -0.79
CA ALA A 29 -2.04 -2.94 -1.91
C ALA A 29 -3.55 -2.73 -2.02
N ASP A 30 -4.09 -2.86 -3.23
CA ASP A 30 -5.54 -2.92 -3.46
C ASP A 30 -6.12 -4.30 -3.09
N ALA A 31 -7.44 -4.44 -3.21
CA ALA A 31 -8.14 -5.67 -2.88
C ALA A 31 -7.83 -6.85 -3.84
N HIS A 32 -7.26 -6.59 -5.02
CA HIS A 32 -6.97 -7.60 -6.04
C HIS A 32 -5.51 -8.05 -6.02
N PHE A 33 -4.64 -7.35 -5.30
CA PHE A 33 -3.24 -7.72 -5.17
C PHE A 33 -3.09 -9.05 -4.41
N PRO A 34 -2.34 -10.03 -4.96
CA PRO A 34 -2.10 -11.32 -4.33
C PRO A 34 -1.07 -11.23 -3.17
N ALA A 35 -1.39 -10.47 -2.12
CA ALA A 35 -0.48 -10.17 -1.00
C ALA A 35 0.14 -11.41 -0.34
N TYR A 36 -0.66 -12.45 -0.10
CA TYR A 36 -0.20 -13.67 0.56
C TYR A 36 0.74 -14.53 -0.29
N THR A 37 0.83 -14.28 -1.60
CA THR A 37 1.77 -15.00 -2.48
C THR A 37 3.15 -14.36 -2.45
N TYR A 38 3.22 -13.03 -2.37
CA TYR A 38 4.47 -12.28 -2.49
C TYR A 38 5.07 -11.83 -1.16
N ASN A 39 4.31 -11.85 -0.06
CA ASN A 39 4.75 -11.33 1.22
C ASN A 39 4.55 -12.34 2.34
N THR A 40 5.53 -12.41 3.25
CA THR A 40 5.47 -13.24 4.46
C THR A 40 4.64 -12.61 5.58
N LYS A 41 4.69 -11.27 5.70
CA LYS A 41 3.91 -10.48 6.66
C LYS A 41 2.84 -9.70 5.90
N VAL A 42 1.57 -10.03 6.15
CA VAL A 42 0.40 -9.38 5.53
C VAL A 42 -0.51 -8.85 6.63
N LEU A 43 -0.83 -7.56 6.56
CA LEU A 43 -1.83 -6.93 7.42
C LEU A 43 -3.10 -6.64 6.62
N ARG A 44 -4.25 -7.00 7.17
CA ARG A 44 -5.55 -6.76 6.55
C ARG A 44 -6.15 -5.46 7.06
N LEU A 45 -6.50 -4.57 6.13
CA LEU A 45 -7.16 -3.29 6.39
C LEU A 45 -8.40 -3.18 5.48
N ASP A 46 -9.32 -4.12 5.66
CA ASP A 46 -10.50 -4.24 4.83
C ASP A 46 -11.44 -3.04 5.00
N GLY A 47 -11.94 -2.52 3.87
CA GLY A 47 -12.85 -1.36 3.85
C GLY A 47 -12.18 0.01 3.98
N VAL A 48 -10.85 0.06 4.12
CA VAL A 48 -10.08 1.32 4.15
C VAL A 48 -9.60 1.66 2.75
N LYS A 49 -9.77 2.91 2.32
CA LYS A 49 -9.21 3.39 1.05
C LYS A 49 -7.74 3.78 1.24
N ILE A 50 -6.91 3.43 0.25
CA ILE A 50 -5.47 3.72 0.29
C ILE A 50 -5.16 5.21 0.48
N PRO A 51 -5.83 6.18 -0.18
CA PRO A 51 -5.56 7.60 0.05
C PRO A 51 -5.78 8.06 1.50
N ASP A 52 -6.84 7.55 2.14
CA ASP A 52 -7.17 7.89 3.53
C ASP A 52 -6.13 7.30 4.49
N LEU A 53 -5.66 6.08 4.21
CA LEU A 53 -4.60 5.43 4.96
C LEU A 53 -3.26 6.18 4.83
N LEU A 54 -2.87 6.52 3.59
CA LEU A 54 -1.63 7.26 3.31
C LEU A 54 -1.60 8.61 4.03
N THR A 55 -2.74 9.31 4.08
CA THR A 55 -2.86 10.58 4.82
C THR A 55 -2.51 10.41 6.30
N GLY A 56 -2.84 9.26 6.90
CA GLY A 56 -2.48 8.93 8.28
C GLY A 56 -1.03 8.47 8.45
N VAL A 57 -0.49 7.73 7.47
CA VAL A 57 0.85 7.12 7.55
C VAL A 57 1.97 8.13 7.26
N LEU A 58 1.81 9.00 6.26
CA LEU A 58 2.86 9.93 5.81
C LEU A 58 3.42 10.84 6.91
N PRO A 59 2.65 11.33 7.90
CA PRO A 59 3.21 12.08 9.03
C PRO A 59 4.15 11.27 9.94
N LEU A 60 4.02 9.94 9.95
CA LEU A 60 4.82 9.02 10.77
C LEU A 60 5.96 8.37 10.00
N PHE A 61 5.90 8.39 8.66
CA PHE A 61 6.79 7.66 7.78
C PHE A 61 7.61 8.63 6.93
N MET A 62 8.92 8.65 7.14
CA MET A 62 9.83 9.42 6.29
C MET A 62 10.21 8.61 5.06
N LEU A 63 9.89 9.13 3.88
CA LEU A 63 10.34 8.57 2.62
C LEU A 63 11.87 8.67 2.50
N ASP A 64 12.46 7.68 1.86
CA ASP A 64 13.91 7.64 1.65
C ASP A 64 14.35 8.78 0.73
N SER A 65 15.30 9.59 1.21
CA SER A 65 15.87 10.71 0.46
C SER A 65 17.13 10.34 -0.33
N TYR A 66 17.70 9.16 -0.08
CA TYR A 66 18.88 8.65 -0.79
C TYR A 66 18.51 7.90 -2.07
N ASP A 67 17.30 7.36 -2.15
CA ASP A 67 16.78 6.71 -3.35
C ASP A 67 16.08 7.74 -4.27
N PRO A 68 16.35 7.75 -5.59
CA PRO A 68 15.67 8.66 -6.52
C PRO A 68 14.18 8.36 -6.71
N SER A 69 13.67 7.21 -6.28
CA SER A 69 12.28 6.81 -6.50
C SER A 69 11.72 6.03 -5.29
N PRO A 70 11.60 6.68 -4.11
CA PRO A 70 11.18 6.05 -2.85
C PRO A 70 9.68 5.67 -2.84
N LEU A 71 8.97 5.94 -3.93
CA LEU A 71 7.58 5.60 -4.14
C LEU A 71 7.42 5.01 -5.54
N MET A 72 6.80 3.83 -5.60
CA MET A 72 6.55 3.12 -6.84
C MET A 72 5.08 2.70 -6.91
N MET A 73 4.53 2.66 -8.13
CA MET A 73 3.19 2.19 -8.40
C MET A 73 3.22 1.21 -9.57
N MET A 74 2.27 0.28 -9.59
CA MET A 74 2.15 -0.66 -10.70
C MET A 74 1.70 0.09 -11.97
N ALA A 75 2.44 -0.08 -13.06
CA ALA A 75 2.03 0.42 -14.36
C ALA A 75 0.78 -0.33 -14.86
N ALA A 76 -0.12 0.37 -15.53
CA ALA A 76 -1.25 -0.28 -16.20
C ALA A 76 -0.72 -1.21 -17.31
N VAL A 77 -1.31 -2.40 -17.42
CA VAL A 77 -0.97 -3.34 -18.48
C VAL A 77 -1.51 -2.79 -19.81
N GLU A 78 -0.65 -2.66 -20.82
CA GLU A 78 -1.09 -2.42 -22.18
C GLU A 78 -1.86 -3.63 -22.70
N ILE A 79 -3.17 -3.48 -22.89
CA ILE A 79 -3.99 -4.50 -23.52
C ILE A 79 -3.94 -4.27 -25.04
N PRO A 80 -3.39 -5.20 -25.85
CA PRO A 80 -3.51 -5.11 -27.29
C PRO A 80 -4.99 -5.15 -27.68
N LEU A 81 -5.42 -4.24 -28.54
CA LEU A 81 -6.82 -4.00 -28.97
C LEU A 81 -7.59 -5.28 -29.36
N MET A 82 -6.89 -6.38 -29.67
CA MET A 82 -7.45 -7.64 -30.14
C MET A 82 -8.03 -8.56 -29.03
N ARG A 83 -7.88 -8.21 -27.74
CA ARG A 83 -8.49 -8.98 -26.62
C ARG A 83 -9.74 -8.35 -26.00
N MET A 84 -10.28 -7.28 -26.60
CA MET A 84 -11.67 -6.88 -26.31
C MET A 84 -12.61 -7.93 -26.90
N CYS A 85 -12.81 -9.01 -26.16
CA CYS A 85 -13.94 -9.90 -26.34
C CYS A 85 -15.18 -9.02 -26.16
N LYS A 86 -15.76 -8.58 -27.29
CA LYS A 86 -17.09 -7.98 -27.32
C LYS A 86 -18.05 -9.04 -26.78
N THR A 87 -18.38 -8.98 -25.50
CA THR A 87 -19.62 -9.57 -25.01
C THR A 87 -20.74 -8.74 -25.60
N ASN A 88 -21.35 -9.28 -26.65
CA ASN A 88 -22.53 -8.75 -27.31
C ASN A 88 -23.71 -8.84 -26.34
N THR A 89 -24.05 -7.71 -25.73
CA THR A 89 -25.38 -7.40 -25.18
C THR A 89 -25.74 -6.00 -25.62
#